data_AF-P59890-F1
#
_entry.id   AF-P59890-F1
#
_cell.length_a   1.000
_cell.length_b   1.000
_cell.length_c   1.000
_cell.angle_alpha   90.00
_cell.angle_beta   90.00
_cell.angle_gamma   90.00
#
_symmetry.space_group_name_H-M   'P 1'
#
loop_
_entity.id
_entity.type
_entity.pdbx_description
1 polymer ?
#
loop_
_entity_poly.entity_id
_entity_poly.type
_entity_poly.pdbx_seq_one_letter_code
_entity_poly.pdbx_strand_id
1 'polypeptide(L)' 'MSGRGKTGGKARAKAKTRSSRAGLQFPVGRVHRLLRKGNYAHRVGAGAPVYL' A
#
# COMPACT_ATOMS: atom_id res chain seq x y z
N MET A 1 -30.16 15.51 -0.54
CA MET A 1 -29.19 14.76 0.29
C MET A 1 -28.42 13.78 -0.59
N SER A 2 -27.19 14.08 -1.00
CA SER A 2 -26.29 13.05 -1.55
C SER A 2 -24.86 13.30 -1.06
N GLY A 3 -24.56 12.71 0.11
CA GLY A 3 -23.19 12.58 0.60
C GLY A 3 -22.48 11.54 -0.24
N ARG A 4 -21.75 11.96 -1.27
CA ARG A 4 -20.90 11.07 -2.07
C ARG A 4 -19.74 10.61 -1.19
N GLY A 5 -19.95 9.48 -0.51
CA GLY A 5 -19.06 8.90 0.48
C GLY A 5 -17.60 8.85 0.02
N LYS A 6 -16.74 9.44 0.86
CA LYS A 6 -15.27 9.37 0.90
C LYS A 6 -14.65 8.54 -0.24
N THR A 7 -14.50 9.14 -1.42
CA THR A 7 -13.66 8.63 -2.52
C THR A 7 -13.95 7.20 -3.02
N GLY A 8 -15.19 6.72 -2.96
CA GLY A 8 -15.56 5.38 -3.48
C GLY A 8 -15.99 5.33 -4.94
N GLY A 9 -16.45 6.44 -5.53
CA GLY A 9 -17.27 6.40 -6.75
C GLY A 9 -16.68 7.10 -7.97
N LYS A 10 -15.93 6.36 -8.79
CA LYS A 10 -15.70 6.46 -10.25
C LYS A 10 -14.66 5.38 -10.57
N ALA A 11 -14.77 4.69 -11.71
CA ALA A 11 -13.88 3.60 -12.11
C ALA A 11 -12.42 3.96 -11.77
N ARG A 12 -11.88 3.35 -10.70
CA ARG A 12 -10.61 3.77 -10.12
C ARG A 12 -9.51 3.37 -11.10
N ALA A 13 -9.07 4.32 -11.93
CA ALA A 13 -7.78 4.22 -12.61
C ALA A 13 -6.76 3.69 -11.60
N LYS A 14 -5.88 2.76 -12.02
CA LYS A 14 -4.92 2.07 -11.13
C LYS A 14 -4.30 3.11 -10.19
N ALA A 15 -4.70 3.07 -8.93
CA ALA A 15 -4.22 4.03 -7.94
C ALA A 15 -2.70 3.95 -7.91
N LYS A 16 -2.02 5.10 -7.78
CA LYS A 16 -0.54 5.18 -7.71
C LYS A 16 -0.02 4.09 -6.77
N THR A 17 0.98 3.32 -7.21
CA THR A 17 1.53 2.22 -6.43
C THR A 17 2.20 2.75 -5.16
N ARG A 18 2.36 1.89 -4.14
CA ARG A 18 3.07 2.30 -2.91
C ARG A 18 4.52 2.71 -3.19
N SER A 19 5.18 2.03 -4.14
CA SER A 19 6.52 2.41 -4.62
C SER A 19 6.53 3.81 -5.22
N SER A 20 5.60 4.13 -6.14
CA SER A 20 5.57 5.45 -6.77
C SER A 20 5.17 6.58 -5.82
N ARG A 21 4.39 6.28 -4.78
CA ARG A 21 4.13 7.26 -3.69
C ARG A 21 5.33 7.50 -2.78
N ALA A 22 6.16 6.48 -2.57
CA ALA A 22 7.36 6.57 -1.74
C ALA A 22 8.59 7.11 -2.49
N GLY A 23 8.53 7.23 -3.82
CA GLY A 23 9.69 7.63 -4.63
C GLY A 23 10.75 6.53 -4.78
N LEU A 24 10.37 5.27 -4.59
CA LEU A 24 11.29 4.14 -4.55
C LEU A 24 11.19 3.29 -5.83
N GLN A 25 12.34 2.85 -6.34
CA GLN A 25 12.43 1.94 -7.49
C GLN A 25 12.04 0.51 -7.14
N PHE A 26 12.30 0.08 -5.90
CA PHE A 26 12.01 -1.28 -5.48
C PHE A 26 10.52 -1.47 -5.11
N PRO A 27 10.01 -2.71 -5.18
CA PRO A 27 8.57 -2.98 -5.06
C PRO A 27 8.10 -3.05 -3.58
N VAL A 28 7.85 -1.90 -2.94
CA VAL A 28 7.30 -1.76 -1.57
C VAL A 28 6.10 -2.70 -1.31
N GLY A 29 5.19 -2.82 -2.27
CA GLY A 29 4.02 -3.70 -2.15
C GLY A 29 4.39 -5.19 -2.05
N ARG A 30 5.45 -5.60 -2.74
CA ARG A 30 5.98 -6.97 -2.71
C ARG A 30 6.73 -7.22 -1.39
N VAL A 31 7.59 -6.30 -0.97
CA VAL A 31 8.30 -6.38 0.32
C VAL A 31 7.29 -6.53 1.46
N HIS A 32 6.24 -5.71 1.49
CA HIS A 32 5.17 -5.85 2.49
C HIS A 32 4.51 -7.23 2.52
N ARG A 33 4.30 -7.85 1.35
CA ARG A 33 3.72 -9.19 1.25
C ARG A 33 4.70 -10.26 1.75
N LEU A 34 5.98 -10.14 1.40
CA LEU A 34 7.01 -11.06 1.85
C LEU A 34 7.19 -11.00 3.36
N LEU A 35 7.19 -9.80 3.97
CA LEU A 35 7.28 -9.64 5.42
C LEU A 35 6.13 -10.34 6.16
N ARG A 36 4.91 -10.27 5.62
CA ARG A 36 3.75 -10.95 6.21
C ARG A 36 3.80 -12.46 6.05
N LYS A 37 4.28 -12.93 4.88
CA LYS A 37 4.42 -14.37 4.62
C LYS A 37 5.58 -15.00 5.41
N GLY A 38 6.63 -14.23 5.68
CA GLY A 38 7.82 -14.68 6.40
C GLY A 38 7.65 -14.80 7.93
N ASN A 39 6.47 -14.53 8.47
CA ASN A 39 6.16 -14.63 9.91
C ASN A 39 7.12 -13.84 10.84
N TYR A 40 7.72 -12.75 10.34
CA TYR A 40 8.65 -11.94 11.14
C TYR A 40 7.97 -11.19 12.30
N ALA A 41 6.67 -10.91 12.18
CA ALA A 41 5.87 -10.30 13.23
C ALA A 41 4.39 -10.60 12.99
N HIS A 42 3.59 -10.59 14.06
CA HIS A 42 2.13 -10.76 13.97
C HIS A 42 1.47 -9.66 13.12
N ARG A 43 1.99 -8.43 13.17
CA ARG A 43 1.55 -7.31 12.33
C ARG A 43 2.74 -6.59 11.74
N VAL A 44 2.65 -6.28 10.44
CA VAL A 44 3.63 -5.45 9.73
C VAL A 44 3.01 -4.07 9.50
N GLY A 45 3.65 -3.02 10.02
CA GLY A 45 3.24 -1.64 9.84
C GLY A 45 3.35 -1.18 8.38
N ALA A 46 2.53 -0.22 7.96
CA ALA A 46 2.49 0.22 6.56
C ALA A 46 3.78 0.91 6.09
N GLY A 47 4.52 1.55 7.01
CA GLY A 47 5.80 2.21 6.74
C GLY A 47 7.01 1.28 6.77
N ALA A 48 6.91 0.11 7.41
CA ALA A 48 8.02 -0.86 7.47
C ALA A 48 8.60 -1.23 6.08
N PRO A 49 7.79 -1.60 5.06
CA PRO A 49 8.32 -1.95 3.74
C PRO A 49 8.83 -0.75 2.91
N VAL A 50 8.73 0.47 3.43
CA VAL A 50 9.28 1.69 2.80
C VAL A 50 10.68 1.98 3.33
N TYR A 51 10.97 1.57 4.57
CA TYR A 51 12.25 1.82 5.25
C TYR A 51 13.29 0.71 5.06
N LEU A 52 12.84 -0.54 4.88
CA LEU A 52 13.70 -1.67 4.51
C LEU A 52 14.19 -1.54 3.07
#